data_AF-X1HBQ3-F1
#
_entry.id   AF-X1HBQ3-F1
#
_cell.length_a   1.000
_cell.length_b   1.000
_cell.length_c   1.000
_cell.angle_alpha   90.00
_cell.angle_beta   90.00
_cell.angle_gamma   90.00
#
_symmetry.space_group_name_H-M   'P 1'
#
loop_
_entity.id
_entity.type
_entity.pdbx_description
1 polymer ?
#
loop_
_entity_poly.entity_id
_entity_poly.type
_entity_poly.pdbx_seq_one_letter_code
_entity_poly.pdbx_strand_id
1 'polypeptide(L)'
;TIFINNELPKGEDWHKELLLQMAYPIEGIRGAVISQDLLEKLKEYLRFRHLFRNIYGFELKWEKFKNLSLSLHIILGELKGDLERFTDTLNKVR
;
A
#
# COMPACT_ATOMS: atom_id res chain seq x y z
N THR A 1 -2.18 8.60 14.19
CA THR A 1 -1.02 8.72 13.28
C THR A 1 -0.07 7.60 13.59
N ILE A 2 0.09 6.63 12.69
CA ILE A 2 0.88 5.40 12.92
C ILE A 2 2.33 5.69 12.49
N PHE A 3 3.30 5.45 13.38
CA PHE A 3 4.73 5.69 13.16
C PHE A 3 5.40 4.44 12.58
N ILE A 4 6.17 4.60 11.51
CA ILE A 4 7.06 3.56 10.95
C ILE A 4 8.47 4.16 10.88
N ASN A 5 9.42 3.58 11.62
CA ASN A 5 10.87 3.84 11.54
C ASN A 5 11.42 5.24 11.89
N ASN A 6 10.85 5.92 12.89
CA ASN A 6 11.42 7.13 13.51
C ASN A 6 11.57 8.40 12.61
N GLU A 7 11.28 8.31 11.31
CA GLU A 7 11.07 9.46 10.43
C GLU A 7 9.82 9.24 9.56
N LEU A 8 8.88 10.19 9.63
CA LEU A 8 7.74 10.22 8.71
C LEU A 8 8.29 10.43 7.29
N PRO A 9 7.92 9.61 6.30
CA PRO A 9 8.15 10.01 4.91
C PRO A 9 7.41 11.34 4.68
N LYS A 10 8.11 12.33 4.14
CA LYS A 10 7.64 13.72 3.98
C LYS A 10 7.66 14.09 2.49
N GLY A 11 6.77 14.99 2.08
CA GLY A 11 6.67 15.44 0.67
C GLY A 11 5.51 14.79 -0.10
N GLU A 12 5.40 15.05 -1.41
CA GLU A 12 4.26 14.58 -2.21
C GLU A 12 4.19 13.04 -2.36
N ASP A 13 5.34 12.37 -2.26
CA ASP A 13 5.51 10.94 -2.54
C ASP A 13 5.53 10.02 -1.30
N TRP A 14 5.22 10.56 -0.11
CA TRP A 14 5.37 9.81 1.14
C TRP A 14 4.60 8.47 1.16
N HIS A 15 3.43 8.43 0.52
CA HIS A 15 2.60 7.23 0.45
C HIS A 15 3.30 6.08 -0.30
N LYS A 16 4.10 6.42 -1.31
CA LYS A 16 4.85 5.45 -2.11
C LYS A 16 6.03 4.91 -1.30
N GLU A 17 6.75 5.78 -0.61
CA GLU A 17 7.85 5.40 0.28
C GLU A 17 7.36 4.49 1.40
N LEU A 18 6.21 4.81 2.00
CA LEU A 18 5.58 3.98 3.02
C LEU A 18 5.30 2.56 2.51
N LEU A 19 4.66 2.42 1.34
CA LEU A 19 4.37 1.10 0.79
C LEU A 19 5.63 0.29 0.47
N LEU A 20 6.65 0.95 -0.07
CA LEU A 20 7.96 0.32 -0.29
C LEU A 20 8.52 -0.19 1.04
N GLN A 21 8.60 0.66 2.06
CA GLN A 21 9.09 0.27 3.38
C GLN A 21 8.27 -0.86 3.99
N MET A 22 6.95 -0.90 3.80
CA MET A 22 6.11 -2.00 4.30
C MET A 22 6.43 -3.34 3.65
N ALA A 23 6.83 -3.35 2.38
CA ALA A 23 7.13 -4.57 1.62
C ALA A 23 8.52 -5.14 1.85
N TYR A 24 9.45 -4.34 2.40
CA TYR A 24 10.80 -4.78 2.72
C TYR A 24 10.96 -5.08 4.21
N PRO A 25 11.47 -6.27 4.57
CA PRO A 25 11.85 -6.57 5.94
C PRO A 25 13.05 -5.72 6.36
N ILE A 26 13.14 -5.47 7.67
CA ILE A 26 14.28 -4.85 8.33
C ILE A 26 14.90 -5.94 9.21
N GLU A 27 16.07 -6.42 8.80
CA GLU A 27 16.77 -7.51 9.49
C GLU A 27 16.95 -7.19 10.98
N GLY A 28 16.61 -8.16 11.83
CA GLY A 28 16.70 -8.02 13.29
C GLY A 28 15.69 -7.06 13.94
N ILE A 29 14.87 -6.34 13.18
CA ILE A 29 13.92 -5.35 13.72
C ILE A 29 12.46 -5.73 13.41
N ARG A 30 12.14 -6.00 12.13
CA ARG A 30 10.76 -6.19 11.69
C ARG A 30 10.68 -6.99 10.38
N GLY A 31 9.82 -7.99 10.32
CA GLY A 31 9.47 -8.65 9.06
C GLY A 31 8.80 -7.71 8.05
N ALA A 32 8.54 -8.21 6.83
CA ALA A 32 7.71 -7.51 5.86
C ALA A 32 6.27 -7.43 6.38
N VAL A 33 5.63 -6.26 6.22
CA VAL A 33 4.22 -6.03 6.62
C VAL A 33 3.27 -6.43 5.51
N ILE A 34 3.68 -6.22 4.26
CA ILE A 34 2.94 -6.67 3.08
C ILE A 34 3.83 -7.50 2.18
N SER A 35 3.21 -8.36 1.38
CA SER A 35 3.90 -9.11 0.34
C SER A 35 4.35 -8.22 -0.82
N GLN A 36 5.37 -8.68 -1.57
CA GLN A 36 5.83 -8.00 -2.79
C GLN A 36 4.75 -7.99 -3.89
N ASP A 37 3.92 -9.03 -3.96
CA ASP A 37 2.80 -9.08 -4.91
C ASP A 37 1.75 -8.00 -4.57
N LEU A 38 1.39 -7.87 -3.30
CA LEU A 38 0.47 -6.82 -2.85
C LEU A 38 1.05 -5.41 -3.07
N LEU A 39 2.36 -5.22 -2.92
CA LEU A 39 3.02 -3.96 -3.25
C LEU A 39 2.79 -3.57 -4.72
N GLU A 40 3.01 -4.49 -5.67
CA GLU A 40 2.83 -4.19 -7.10
C GLU A 40 1.38 -3.85 -7.43
N LYS A 41 0.43 -4.56 -6.83
CA LYS A 41 -1.01 -4.27 -6.94
C LYS A 41 -1.33 -2.87 -6.38
N LEU A 42 -0.83 -2.53 -5.20
CA LEU A 42 -1.08 -1.21 -4.57
C LEU A 42 -0.41 -0.05 -5.33
N LYS A 43 0.71 -0.29 -6.02
CA LYS A 43 1.33 0.72 -6.91
C LYS A 43 0.38 1.15 -8.03
N GLU A 44 -0.51 0.26 -8.51
CA GLU A 44 -1.50 0.62 -9.52
C GLU A 44 -2.49 1.67 -9.01
N TYR A 45 -2.92 1.54 -7.75
CA TYR A 45 -3.81 2.50 -7.10
C TYR A 45 -3.12 3.85 -6.84
N LEU A 46 -1.82 3.84 -6.51
CA LEU A 46 -1.03 5.08 -6.43
C LEU A 46 -0.97 5.77 -7.79
N ARG A 47 -0.66 5.03 -8.87
CA ARG A 47 -0.68 5.58 -10.24
C ARG A 47 -2.05 6.17 -10.56
N PHE A 48 -3.14 5.47 -10.22
CA PHE A 48 -4.49 5.98 -10.41
C PHE A 48 -4.76 7.28 -9.64
N ARG A 49 -4.32 7.40 -8.38
CA ARG A 49 -4.42 8.64 -7.60
C ARG A 49 -3.73 9.81 -8.31
N HIS A 50 -2.53 9.59 -8.87
CA HIS A 50 -1.82 10.62 -9.62
C HIS A 50 -2.53 10.97 -10.94
N LEU A 51 -3.03 9.97 -11.67
CA LEU A 51 -3.83 10.18 -12.87
C LEU A 51 -5.13 10.94 -12.57
N PHE A 52 -5.79 10.62 -11.44
CA PHE A 52 -6.96 11.33 -10.91
C PHE A 52 -6.68 12.81 -10.70
N ARG A 53 -5.58 13.14 -10.01
CA ARG A 53 -5.21 14.54 -9.73
C ARG A 53 -4.85 15.35 -10.99
N ASN A 54 -4.27 14.72 -12.02
CA ASN A 54 -3.67 15.44 -13.16
C ASN A 54 -4.51 15.43 -14.46
N ILE A 55 -5.28 14.37 -14.70
CA ILE A 55 -5.92 14.13 -16.01
C ILE A 55 -7.44 14.25 -15.93
N TYR A 56 -8.03 14.05 -14.75
CA TYR A 56 -9.47 14.18 -14.55
C TYR A 56 -9.86 15.63 -14.25
N GLY A 57 -9.68 16.49 -15.26
CA GLY A 57 -10.17 17.86 -15.22
C GLY A 57 -11.66 18.00 -15.55
N PHE A 58 -12.26 17.03 -16.26
CA PHE A 58 -13.65 17.19 -16.75
C PHE A 58 -14.50 15.91 -16.88
N GLU A 59 -13.96 14.71 -17.10
CA GLU A 59 -14.79 13.50 -17.25
C GLU A 59 -14.10 12.20 -16.82
N LEU A 60 -14.74 11.46 -15.90
CA LEU A 60 -14.30 10.15 -15.43
C LEU A 60 -14.48 9.07 -16.51
N LYS A 61 -13.38 8.45 -16.96
CA LYS A 61 -13.37 7.41 -17.99
C LYS A 61 -13.33 6.06 -17.31
N TRP A 62 -14.50 5.43 -17.19
CA TRP A 62 -14.68 4.12 -16.56
C TRP A 62 -13.62 3.09 -16.98
N GLU A 63 -13.36 2.97 -18.28
CA GLU A 63 -12.38 2.03 -18.84
C GLU A 63 -10.96 2.19 -18.26
N LYS A 64 -10.58 3.39 -17.78
CA LYS A 64 -9.26 3.64 -17.20
C LYS A 64 -9.12 3.16 -15.75
N PHE A 65 -10.22 2.92 -15.03
CA PHE A 65 -10.17 2.53 -13.61
C PHE A 65 -11.08 1.35 -13.24
N LYS A 66 -11.84 0.82 -14.19
CA LYS A 66 -12.70 -0.35 -14.05
C LYS A 66 -11.99 -1.50 -13.34
N ASN A 67 -10.80 -1.87 -13.80
CA ASN A 67 -10.04 -2.98 -13.22
C ASN A 67 -9.65 -2.72 -11.76
N LEU A 68 -9.29 -1.49 -11.41
CA LEU A 68 -8.99 -1.10 -10.03
C LEU A 68 -10.26 -1.12 -9.16
N SER A 69 -11.39 -0.65 -9.70
CA SER A 69 -12.67 -0.68 -8.99
C SER A 69 -13.15 -2.12 -8.74
N LEU A 70 -13.04 -2.99 -9.73
CA LEU A 70 -13.51 -4.38 -9.64
C LEU A 70 -12.59 -5.22 -8.73
N SER A 71 -11.28 -4.97 -8.75
CA SER A 71 -10.32 -5.72 -7.92
C SER A 71 -10.21 -5.20 -6.48
N LEU A 72 -10.75 -4.03 -6.16
CA LEU A 72 -10.58 -3.38 -4.85
C LEU A 72 -10.90 -4.30 -3.66
N HIS A 73 -12.00 -5.05 -3.73
CA HIS A 73 -12.40 -5.96 -2.65
C HIS A 73 -11.38 -7.09 -2.40
N ILE A 74 -10.76 -7.61 -3.47
CA ILE A 74 -9.73 -8.64 -3.40
C ILE A 74 -8.47 -8.05 -2.75
N ILE A 75 -8.02 -6.89 -3.25
CA ILE A 75 -6.82 -6.21 -2.75
C ILE A 75 -6.96 -5.82 -1.27
N LEU A 76 -8.14 -5.37 -0.85
CA LEU A 76 -8.42 -5.10 0.56
C LEU A 76 -8.38 -6.37 1.42
N GLY A 77 -8.87 -7.50 0.90
CA GLY A 77 -8.77 -8.79 1.57
C GLY A 77 -7.31 -9.24 1.74
N GLU A 78 -6.50 -9.11 0.69
CA GLU A 78 -5.07 -9.40 0.73
C GLU A 78 -4.33 -8.52 1.74
N LEU A 79 -4.59 -7.21 1.72
CA LEU A 79 -4.02 -6.26 2.68
C LEU A 79 -4.39 -6.61 4.12
N LYS A 80 -5.66 -6.91 4.37
CA LYS A 80 -6.12 -7.30 5.71
C LYS A 80 -5.40 -8.57 6.17
N GLY A 81 -5.29 -9.58 5.31
CA GLY A 81 -4.59 -10.82 5.63
C GLY A 81 -3.10 -10.60 5.91
N ASP A 82 -2.42 -9.74 5.13
CA ASP A 82 -1.02 -9.37 5.37
C ASP A 82 -0.84 -8.68 6.72
N LEU A 83 -1.73 -7.73 7.07
CA LEU A 83 -1.70 -7.02 8.35
C LEU A 83 -1.98 -7.93 9.54
N GLU A 84 -2.92 -8.87 9.41
CA GLU A 84 -3.21 -9.88 10.44
C GLU A 84 -1.99 -10.78 10.68
N ARG A 85 -1.40 -11.34 9.62
CA ARG A 85 -0.17 -12.14 9.72
C ARG A 85 0.99 -11.38 10.36
N PHE A 86 1.15 -10.11 9.99
CA PHE A 86 2.18 -9.26 10.55
C PHE A 86 1.96 -9.02 12.06
N THR A 87 0.73 -8.72 12.46
CA THR A 87 0.36 -8.48 13.85
C THR A 87 0.52 -9.75 14.71
N ASP A 88 0.13 -10.91 14.18
CA ASP A 88 0.34 -12.20 14.83
C ASP A 88 1.82 -12.50 15.05
N THR A 89 2.68 -12.11 14.10
CA THR A 89 4.13 -12.25 14.24
C THR A 89 4.66 -11.38 15.37
N LEU A 90 4.18 -10.13 15.49
CA LEU A 90 4.56 -9.25 16.61
C LEU A 90 4.12 -9.80 17.97
N ASN A 91 2.92 -10.39 18.05
CA ASN A 91 2.41 -10.97 19.29
C ASN A 91 3.17 -12.23 19.73
N LYS A 92 3.79 -12.97 18.81
CA LYS A 92 4.62 -14.14 19.11
C LYS A 92 6.05 -13.81 19.55
N VAL A 93 6.52 -12.59 19.27
CA VAL A 93 7.86 -12.10 19.61
C VAL A 93 7.88 -11.42 20.99
N ARG A 94 6.72 -11.34 21.66
CA ARG A 94 6.56 -10.77 22.99
C ARG A 94 6.51 -11.87 24.06
#